data_AF-A0A429MTL2-F1
#
_entry.id   AF-A0A429MTL2-F1
#
_cell.length_a   1.000
_cell.length_b   1.000
_cell.length_c   1.000
_cell.angle_alpha   90.00
_cell.angle_beta   90.00
_cell.angle_gamma   90.00
#
_symmetry.space_group_name_H-M   'P 1'
#
loop_
_entity.id
_entity.type
_entity.pdbx_description
1 polymer ?
#
loop_
_entity_poly.entity_id
_entity_poly.type
_entity_poly.pdbx_seq_one_letter_code
_entity_poly.pdbx_strand_id
1 'polypeptide(L)'
;NKELNRFNALFDQIAQKNQQTNFKEIALDWFDHFLKISLAPLMYVYHKYGMAFESHQQNVLLELEDGLPKNLWLRDNQGFYYIEEFATEIVEALPDLLEKAHAVGPKDFVDERFSYYFFGNTLFGLINAIGATGYISEDELLIHLQQNLLQLLEQYPDSTLLQGLLFNDSLPYKGNLLTRLHELDELIAPLEHQSVYVQLPNPLYVEQKDVSYA
;
A
#
# COMPACT_ATOMS: atom_id res chain seq x y z
N ASN A 1 13.76 7.47 -27.40
CA ASN A 1 13.68 7.39 -25.93
C ASN A 1 14.14 6.01 -25.51
N LYS A 2 15.06 5.93 -24.55
CA LYS A 2 15.51 4.65 -23.97
C LYS A 2 14.39 4.21 -23.02
N GLU A 3 14.01 2.93 -23.03
CA GLU A 3 13.13 2.38 -22.01
C GLU A 3 13.76 2.64 -20.63
N LEU A 4 13.03 3.34 -19.76
CA LEU A 4 13.52 3.74 -18.44
C LEU A 4 13.27 2.64 -17.41
N ASN A 5 12.15 1.91 -17.57
CA ASN A 5 11.84 0.71 -16.80
C ASN A 5 10.85 -0.20 -17.56
N ARG A 6 10.42 -1.30 -16.91
CA ARG A 6 9.55 -2.32 -17.52
C ARG A 6 8.15 -1.83 -17.89
N PHE A 7 7.67 -0.73 -17.33
CA PHE A 7 6.36 -0.15 -17.69
C PHE A 7 6.34 0.38 -19.12
N ASN A 8 7.47 0.87 -19.67
CA ASN A 8 7.52 1.29 -21.07
C ASN A 8 7.12 0.13 -22.01
N ALA A 9 7.82 -1.01 -21.89
CA ALA A 9 7.54 -2.19 -22.69
C ALA A 9 6.15 -2.78 -22.42
N LEU A 10 5.69 -2.76 -21.16
CA LEU A 10 4.36 -3.25 -20.80
C LEU A 10 3.24 -2.41 -21.43
N PHE A 11 3.35 -1.08 -21.36
CA PHE A 11 2.36 -0.19 -21.96
C PHE A 11 2.40 -0.24 -23.49
N ASP A 12 3.56 -0.41 -24.11
CA ASP A 12 3.67 -0.66 -25.55
C ASP A 12 2.95 -1.95 -25.95
N GLN A 13 3.08 -3.02 -25.16
CA GLN A 13 2.36 -4.28 -25.40
C GLN A 13 0.83 -4.10 -25.31
N ILE A 14 0.35 -3.38 -24.28
CA ILE A 14 -1.08 -3.10 -24.09
C ILE A 14 -1.60 -2.24 -25.25
N ALA A 15 -0.86 -1.19 -25.63
CA ALA A 15 -1.20 -0.30 -26.74
C ALA A 15 -1.40 -1.08 -28.06
N GLN A 16 -0.44 -1.95 -28.39
CA GLN A 16 -0.49 -2.77 -29.60
C GLN A 16 -1.67 -3.74 -29.59
N LYS A 17 -1.92 -4.41 -28.47
CA LYS A 17 -2.99 -5.41 -28.34
C LYS A 17 -4.38 -4.78 -28.43
N ASN A 18 -4.57 -3.61 -27.82
CA ASN A 18 -5.88 -2.94 -27.72
C ASN A 18 -6.12 -1.89 -28.82
N GLN A 19 -5.15 -1.68 -29.73
CA GLN A 19 -5.18 -0.60 -30.73
C GLN A 19 -5.39 0.79 -30.08
N GLN A 20 -4.94 0.95 -28.84
CA GLN A 20 -5.02 2.15 -28.02
C GLN A 20 -3.71 2.92 -28.17
N THR A 21 -3.79 4.23 -28.46
CA THR A 21 -2.59 5.07 -28.70
C THR A 21 -2.35 6.10 -27.61
N ASN A 22 -3.31 6.26 -26.68
CA ASN A 22 -3.17 7.16 -25.55
C ASN A 22 -2.46 6.45 -24.38
N PHE A 23 -1.15 6.62 -24.29
CA PHE A 23 -0.34 6.02 -23.21
C PHE A 23 -0.68 6.54 -21.82
N LYS A 24 -1.19 7.76 -21.70
CA LYS A 24 -1.66 8.30 -20.42
C LYS A 24 -2.85 7.51 -19.90
N GLU A 25 -3.83 7.24 -20.77
CA GLU A 25 -5.00 6.42 -20.43
C GLU A 25 -4.59 4.98 -20.12
N ILE A 26 -3.64 4.40 -20.86
CA ILE A 26 -3.12 3.06 -20.56
C ILE A 26 -2.48 3.01 -19.16
N ALA A 27 -1.67 4.01 -18.83
CA ALA A 27 -0.99 4.07 -17.53
C ALA A 27 -1.99 4.23 -16.38
N LEU A 28 -2.99 5.09 -16.54
CA LEU A 28 -4.05 5.29 -15.55
C LEU A 28 -4.91 4.02 -15.41
N ASP A 29 -5.39 3.45 -16.51
CA ASP A 29 -6.19 2.22 -16.49
C ASP A 29 -5.44 1.04 -15.84
N TRP A 30 -4.14 0.91 -16.10
CA TRP A 30 -3.30 -0.09 -15.44
C TRP A 30 -3.24 0.13 -13.92
N PHE A 31 -3.08 1.38 -13.48
CA PHE A 31 -3.04 1.73 -12.06
C PHE A 31 -4.40 1.48 -11.39
N ASP A 32 -5.51 1.84 -12.03
CA ASP A 32 -6.87 1.57 -11.55
C ASP A 32 -7.12 0.06 -11.38
N HIS A 33 -6.71 -0.75 -12.36
CA HIS A 33 -6.77 -2.21 -12.24
C HIS A 33 -5.95 -2.73 -11.06
N PHE A 34 -4.75 -2.18 -10.85
CA PHE A 34 -3.93 -2.53 -9.69
C PHE A 34 -4.65 -2.18 -8.38
N LEU A 35 -5.18 -0.96 -8.22
CA LEU A 35 -5.91 -0.55 -7.01
C LEU A 35 -7.13 -1.43 -6.75
N LYS A 36 -7.88 -1.79 -7.80
CA LYS A 36 -9.08 -2.63 -7.69
C LYS A 36 -8.77 -4.03 -7.14
N ILE A 37 -7.65 -4.63 -7.50
CA ILE A 37 -7.27 -5.97 -7.06
C ILE A 37 -6.40 -5.97 -5.78
N SER A 38 -5.96 -4.79 -5.34
CA SER A 38 -5.06 -4.62 -4.20
C SER A 38 -5.71 -3.80 -3.08
N LEU A 39 -5.79 -2.48 -3.25
CA LEU A 39 -6.27 -1.52 -2.26
C LEU A 39 -7.66 -1.89 -1.73
N ALA A 40 -8.64 -2.12 -2.62
CA ALA A 40 -10.01 -2.41 -2.18
C ALA A 40 -10.13 -3.73 -1.38
N PRO A 41 -9.59 -4.88 -1.85
CA PRO A 41 -9.56 -6.11 -1.05
C PRO A 41 -8.79 -5.99 0.26
N LEU A 42 -7.65 -5.29 0.25
CA LEU A 42 -6.85 -5.08 1.45
C LEU A 42 -7.58 -4.23 2.50
N MET A 43 -8.27 -3.16 2.08
CA MET A 43 -9.12 -2.39 2.98
C MET A 43 -10.27 -3.23 3.51
N TYR A 44 -10.87 -4.09 2.70
CA TYR A 44 -11.93 -4.98 3.16
C TYR A 44 -11.45 -5.91 4.27
N VAL A 45 -10.33 -6.63 4.08
CA VAL A 45 -9.84 -7.58 5.10
C VAL A 45 -9.28 -6.88 6.34
N TYR A 46 -8.69 -5.69 6.19
CA TYR A 46 -8.30 -4.84 7.31
C TYR A 46 -9.51 -4.51 8.20
N HIS A 47 -10.59 -3.98 7.62
CA HIS A 47 -11.74 -3.51 8.41
C HIS A 47 -12.65 -4.65 8.86
N LYS A 48 -12.79 -5.72 8.06
CA LYS A 48 -13.70 -6.83 8.35
C LYS A 48 -13.10 -7.84 9.32
N TYR A 49 -11.81 -8.13 9.17
CA TYR A 49 -11.14 -9.24 9.87
C TYR A 49 -9.94 -8.78 10.70
N GLY A 50 -9.64 -7.48 10.74
CA GLY A 50 -8.48 -6.97 11.44
C GLY A 50 -7.17 -7.45 10.84
N MET A 51 -7.11 -7.77 9.55
CA MET A 51 -5.92 -8.34 8.91
C MET A 51 -5.15 -7.28 8.10
N ALA A 52 -3.86 -7.15 8.36
CA ALA A 52 -2.94 -6.38 7.54
C ALA A 52 -1.69 -7.21 7.22
N PHE A 53 -0.90 -6.75 6.24
CA PHE A 53 0.20 -7.52 5.69
C PHE A 53 1.41 -6.63 5.43
N GLU A 54 2.62 -7.18 5.56
CA GLU A 54 3.87 -6.60 5.08
C GLU A 54 3.96 -6.66 3.55
N SER A 55 3.01 -6.02 2.89
CA SER A 55 2.86 -6.01 1.43
C SER A 55 3.81 -5.02 0.75
N HIS A 56 5.10 -5.06 1.11
CA HIS A 56 6.16 -4.40 0.37
C HIS A 56 6.37 -5.06 -1.01
N GLN A 57 7.09 -4.39 -1.92
CA GLN A 57 7.18 -4.82 -3.32
C GLN A 57 7.62 -6.28 -3.51
N GLN A 58 8.51 -6.80 -2.66
CA GLN A 58 8.95 -8.18 -2.77
C GLN A 58 7.85 -9.19 -2.39
N ASN A 59 6.92 -8.85 -1.50
CA ASN A 59 5.84 -9.72 -1.02
C ASN A 59 4.57 -9.59 -1.86
N VAL A 60 4.54 -8.64 -2.79
CA VAL A 60 3.43 -8.41 -3.72
C VAL A 60 3.78 -9.04 -5.07
N LEU A 61 3.07 -10.11 -5.43
CA LEU A 61 3.20 -10.78 -6.72
C LEU A 61 1.96 -10.45 -7.56
N LEU A 62 2.20 -9.93 -8.76
CA LEU A 62 1.15 -9.49 -9.66
C LEU A 62 0.95 -10.51 -10.80
N GLU A 63 -0.23 -11.09 -10.88
CA GLU A 63 -0.65 -11.85 -12.05
C GLU A 63 -1.21 -10.89 -13.08
N LEU A 64 -0.68 -10.97 -14.31
CA LEU A 64 -1.12 -10.16 -15.43
C LEU A 64 -1.93 -11.02 -16.41
N GLU A 65 -3.07 -10.49 -16.84
CA GLU A 65 -3.79 -11.00 -18.00
C GLU A 65 -3.78 -9.91 -19.05
N ASP A 66 -3.23 -10.22 -20.22
CA ASP A 66 -3.12 -9.29 -21.33
C ASP A 66 -2.36 -7.99 -21.01
N GLY A 67 -1.45 -8.07 -20.04
CA GLY A 67 -0.64 -6.95 -19.55
C GLY A 67 -1.29 -6.15 -18.41
N LEU A 68 -2.58 -6.36 -18.14
CA LEU A 68 -3.30 -5.70 -17.07
C LEU A 68 -3.27 -6.51 -15.76
N PRO A 69 -3.25 -5.84 -14.59
CA PRO A 69 -3.39 -6.48 -13.29
C PRO A 69 -4.68 -7.30 -13.19
N LYS A 70 -4.55 -8.59 -12.88
CA LYS A 70 -5.70 -9.51 -12.71
C LYS A 70 -5.86 -10.00 -11.27
N ASN A 71 -4.78 -10.53 -10.70
CA ASN A 71 -4.77 -11.00 -9.31
C ASN A 71 -3.53 -10.50 -8.59
N LEU A 72 -3.69 -10.22 -7.30
CA LEU A 72 -2.60 -9.94 -6.40
C LEU A 72 -2.42 -11.14 -5.45
N TRP A 73 -1.19 -11.63 -5.39
CA TRP A 73 -0.81 -12.71 -4.50
C TRP A 73 0.17 -12.15 -3.46
N LEU A 74 -0.17 -12.32 -2.19
CA LEU A 74 0.74 -12.03 -1.10
C LEU A 74 1.54 -13.27 -0.75
N ARG A 75 2.84 -13.09 -0.51
CA ARG A 75 3.72 -14.13 0.03
C ARG A 75 4.37 -13.66 1.32
N ASP A 76 5.05 -14.62 1.96
CA ASP A 76 5.74 -14.46 3.23
C ASP A 76 4.79 -14.24 4.42
N ASN A 77 4.36 -15.36 5.01
CA ASN A 77 3.38 -15.36 6.11
C ASN A 77 3.98 -14.91 7.45
N GLN A 78 5.28 -14.59 7.51
CA GLN A 78 5.90 -14.03 8.72
C GLN A 78 5.50 -12.56 8.93
N GLY A 79 5.08 -11.86 7.88
CA GLY A 79 4.66 -10.45 7.91
C GLY A 79 3.15 -10.25 7.98
N PHE A 80 2.41 -11.12 8.68
CA PHE A 80 0.96 -10.96 8.85
C PHE A 80 0.69 -10.26 10.18
N TYR A 81 -0.19 -9.26 10.15
CA TYR A 81 -0.62 -8.51 11.32
C TYR A 81 -2.10 -8.73 11.57
N TYR A 82 -2.45 -8.90 12.83
CA TYR A 82 -3.82 -9.00 13.33
C TYR A 82 -4.06 -7.88 14.33
N ILE A 83 -5.05 -7.05 14.06
CA ILE A 83 -5.43 -5.90 14.88
C ILE A 83 -6.22 -6.42 16.07
N GLU A 84 -5.69 -6.27 17.29
CA GLU A 84 -6.28 -6.80 18.52
C GLU A 84 -7.77 -6.43 18.67
N GLU A 85 -8.12 -5.21 18.29
CA GLU A 85 -9.45 -4.64 18.42
C GLU A 85 -10.45 -5.22 17.41
N PHE A 86 -9.98 -5.77 16.28
CA PHE A 86 -10.82 -6.18 15.14
C PHE A 86 -10.74 -7.67 14.80
N ALA A 87 -9.64 -8.35 15.13
CA ALA A 87 -9.36 -9.73 14.74
C ALA A 87 -10.06 -10.78 15.63
N THR A 88 -11.15 -10.43 16.31
CA THR A 88 -11.83 -11.28 17.29
C THR A 88 -12.22 -12.64 16.72
N GLU A 89 -12.88 -12.68 15.55
CA GLU A 89 -13.29 -13.91 14.87
C GLU A 89 -12.09 -14.83 14.55
N ILE A 90 -10.97 -14.24 14.12
CA ILE A 90 -9.75 -14.99 13.76
C ILE A 90 -9.07 -15.55 15.01
N VAL A 91 -8.93 -14.72 16.04
CA VAL A 91 -8.29 -15.10 17.31
C VAL A 91 -9.12 -16.16 18.03
N GLU A 92 -10.45 -16.09 17.99
CA GLU A 92 -11.33 -17.14 18.51
C GLU A 92 -11.15 -18.47 17.78
N ALA A 93 -11.00 -18.44 16.45
CA ALA A 93 -10.79 -19.64 15.65
C ALA A 93 -9.36 -20.20 15.76
N LEU A 94 -8.36 -19.34 15.97
CA LEU A 94 -6.93 -19.67 16.03
C LEU A 94 -6.25 -19.00 17.26
N PRO A 95 -6.53 -19.44 18.49
CA PRO A 95 -6.00 -18.82 19.70
C PRO A 95 -4.47 -18.79 19.78
N ASP A 96 -3.81 -19.74 19.12
CA ASP A 96 -2.34 -19.84 19.02
C ASP A 96 -1.68 -18.58 18.41
N LEU A 97 -2.44 -17.74 17.68
CA LEU A 97 -1.93 -16.48 17.11
C LEU A 97 -1.51 -15.48 18.19
N LEU A 98 -2.16 -15.48 19.35
CA LEU A 98 -1.83 -14.59 20.47
C LEU A 98 -0.49 -14.94 21.12
N GLU A 99 -0.16 -16.23 21.18
CA GLU A 99 0.96 -16.72 21.99
C GLU A 99 2.22 -17.04 21.17
N LYS A 100 2.05 -17.63 19.98
CA LYS A 100 3.17 -18.26 19.25
C LYS A 100 3.61 -17.47 18.02
N ALA A 101 2.71 -16.69 17.44
CA ALA A 101 2.97 -16.00 16.18
C ALA A 101 3.49 -14.58 16.36
N HIS A 102 3.36 -13.98 17.55
CA HIS A 102 3.63 -12.55 17.79
C HIS A 102 2.99 -11.62 16.73
N ALA A 103 1.92 -12.07 16.08
CA ALA A 103 1.34 -11.40 14.92
C ALA A 103 0.18 -10.45 15.30
N VAL A 104 -0.27 -10.51 16.55
CA VAL A 104 -1.35 -9.66 17.08
C VAL A 104 -0.74 -8.41 17.71
N GLY A 105 -1.23 -7.24 17.33
CA GLY A 105 -0.75 -5.97 17.85
C GLY A 105 -1.84 -4.90 17.92
N PRO A 106 -1.59 -3.81 18.67
CA PRO A 106 -2.53 -2.71 18.77
C PRO A 106 -2.69 -2.01 17.43
N LYS A 107 -3.89 -1.48 17.18
CA LYS A 107 -4.25 -0.84 15.90
C LYS A 107 -3.26 0.22 15.43
N ASP A 108 -2.81 1.11 16.30
CA ASP A 108 -1.88 2.21 15.92
C ASP A 108 -0.54 1.68 15.39
N PHE A 109 -0.04 0.57 15.95
CA PHE A 109 1.19 -0.08 15.47
C PHE A 109 0.96 -0.70 14.08
N VAL A 110 -0.16 -1.40 13.88
CA VAL A 110 -0.50 -2.02 12.60
C VAL A 110 -0.70 -0.95 11.52
N ASP A 111 -1.33 0.17 11.85
CA ASP A 111 -1.52 1.32 10.96
C ASP A 111 -0.19 1.89 10.49
N GLU A 112 0.78 2.07 11.40
CA GLU A 112 2.13 2.54 11.07
C GLU A 112 2.81 1.59 10.08
N ARG A 113 2.79 0.29 10.36
CA ARG A 113 3.47 -0.72 9.52
C ARG A 113 2.81 -0.85 8.16
N PHE A 114 1.49 -0.92 8.12
CA PHE A 114 0.76 -1.09 6.88
C PHE A 114 0.82 0.18 6.01
N SER A 115 0.80 1.37 6.61
CA SER A 115 1.05 2.65 5.93
C SER A 115 2.40 2.62 5.20
N TYR A 116 3.47 2.19 5.87
CA TYR A 116 4.78 2.11 5.22
C TYR A 116 4.82 1.02 4.14
N TYR A 117 4.43 -0.22 4.45
CA TYR A 117 4.69 -1.34 3.53
C TYR A 117 3.81 -1.28 2.27
N PHE A 118 2.53 -0.99 2.40
CA PHE A 118 1.65 -0.95 1.23
C PHE A 118 1.71 0.41 0.53
N PHE A 119 1.56 1.51 1.27
CA PHE A 119 1.50 2.84 0.65
C PHE A 119 2.90 3.38 0.38
N GLY A 120 3.73 3.47 1.42
CA GLY A 120 5.10 3.99 1.36
C GLY A 120 6.02 3.25 0.39
N ASN A 121 5.99 1.92 0.41
CA ASN A 121 6.93 1.08 -0.34
C ASN A 121 6.35 0.59 -1.67
N THR A 122 5.13 0.05 -1.66
CA THR A 122 4.52 -0.53 -2.87
C THR A 122 3.86 0.53 -3.75
N LEU A 123 2.86 1.27 -3.26
CA LEU A 123 2.11 2.21 -4.09
C LEU A 123 2.96 3.37 -4.58
N PHE A 124 3.70 4.04 -3.71
CA PHE A 124 4.55 5.16 -4.17
C PHE A 124 5.70 4.70 -5.06
N GLY A 125 6.21 3.49 -4.84
CA GLY A 125 7.19 2.90 -5.76
C GLY A 125 6.62 2.61 -7.15
N LEU A 126 5.36 2.15 -7.22
CA LEU A 126 4.63 2.00 -8.49
C LEU A 126 4.35 3.36 -9.15
N ILE A 127 3.89 4.34 -8.39
CA ILE A 127 3.64 5.71 -8.88
C ILE A 127 4.92 6.30 -9.47
N ASN A 128 6.05 6.18 -8.77
CA ASN A 128 7.34 6.64 -9.26
C ASN A 128 7.77 5.90 -10.54
N ALA A 129 7.63 4.57 -10.58
CA ALA A 129 8.00 3.79 -11.76
C ALA A 129 7.12 4.13 -12.99
N ILE A 130 5.82 4.31 -12.80
CA ILE A 130 4.90 4.72 -13.87
C ILE A 130 5.21 6.17 -14.28
N GLY A 131 5.37 7.08 -13.32
CA GLY A 131 5.69 8.49 -13.58
C GLY A 131 6.99 8.67 -14.36
N ALA A 132 8.01 7.87 -14.04
CA ALA A 132 9.29 7.85 -14.73
C ALA A 132 9.18 7.48 -16.23
N THR A 133 8.08 6.87 -16.68
CA THR A 133 7.86 6.62 -18.12
C THR A 133 7.64 7.91 -18.92
N GLY A 134 7.18 8.97 -18.25
CA GLY A 134 6.81 10.25 -18.87
C GLY A 134 5.43 10.29 -19.53
N TYR A 135 4.63 9.22 -19.44
CA TYR A 135 3.28 9.19 -20.02
C TYR A 135 2.20 9.81 -19.14
N ILE A 136 2.42 9.82 -17.83
CA ILE A 136 1.56 10.45 -16.80
C ILE A 136 2.47 10.95 -15.67
N SER A 137 2.09 12.02 -14.98
CA SER A 137 2.87 12.54 -13.85
C SER A 137 2.58 11.78 -12.56
N GLU A 138 3.53 11.82 -11.60
CA GLU A 138 3.31 11.27 -10.25
C GLU A 138 2.15 11.98 -9.55
N ASP A 139 2.05 13.32 -9.68
CA ASP A 139 0.97 14.12 -9.09
C ASP A 139 -0.42 13.66 -9.53
N GLU A 140 -0.59 13.33 -10.81
CA GLU A 140 -1.87 12.83 -11.33
C GLU A 140 -2.26 11.47 -10.73
N LEU A 141 -1.29 10.57 -10.56
CA LEU A 141 -1.52 9.26 -9.92
C LEU A 141 -1.77 9.40 -8.41
N LEU A 142 -1.10 10.34 -7.74
CA LEU A 142 -1.33 10.67 -6.34
C LEU A 142 -2.74 11.22 -6.12
N ILE A 143 -3.20 12.15 -6.96
CA ILE A 143 -4.58 12.67 -6.92
C ILE A 143 -5.59 11.53 -7.15
N HIS A 144 -5.31 10.64 -8.10
CA HIS A 144 -6.17 9.48 -8.34
C HIS A 144 -6.22 8.55 -7.11
N LEU A 145 -5.09 8.30 -6.45
CA LEU A 145 -5.04 7.51 -5.21
C LEU A 145 -5.79 8.22 -4.07
N GLN A 146 -5.64 9.54 -3.89
CA GLN A 146 -6.39 10.33 -2.91
C GLN A 146 -7.90 10.17 -3.10
N GLN A 147 -8.39 10.24 -4.34
CA GLN A 147 -9.82 10.07 -4.64
C GLN A 147 -10.34 8.68 -4.23
N ASN A 148 -9.57 7.62 -4.52
CA ASN A 148 -9.92 6.26 -4.07
C ASN A 148 -9.93 6.16 -2.54
N LEU A 149 -8.98 6.79 -1.85
CA LEU A 149 -8.91 6.80 -0.39
C LEU A 149 -10.06 7.58 0.25
N LEU A 150 -10.49 8.69 -0.35
CA LEU A 150 -11.67 9.44 0.10
C LEU A 150 -12.95 8.60 -0.01
N GLN A 151 -13.13 7.88 -1.12
CA GLN A 151 -14.26 6.94 -1.28
C GLN A 151 -14.23 5.81 -0.24
N LEU A 152 -13.03 5.28 0.05
CA LEU A 152 -12.86 4.28 1.10
C LEU A 152 -13.14 4.86 2.48
N LEU A 153 -12.81 6.13 2.72
CA LEU A 153 -13.10 6.80 3.99
C LEU A 153 -14.62 7.00 4.17
N GLU A 154 -15.37 7.28 3.10
CA GLU A 154 -16.84 7.29 3.17
C GLU A 154 -17.40 5.90 3.57
N GLN A 155 -16.78 4.83 3.08
CA GLN A 155 -17.16 3.46 3.44
C GLN A 155 -16.73 3.08 4.87
N TYR A 156 -15.59 3.59 5.34
CA TYR A 156 -15.00 3.29 6.64
C TYR A 156 -14.66 4.59 7.40
N PRO A 157 -15.66 5.35 7.86
CA PRO A 157 -15.46 6.70 8.40
C PRO A 157 -14.59 6.75 9.66
N ASP A 158 -14.59 5.68 10.45
CA ASP A 158 -13.81 5.55 11.70
C ASP A 158 -12.41 4.94 11.48
N SER A 159 -11.97 4.83 10.22
CA SER A 159 -10.65 4.28 9.88
C SER A 159 -9.53 5.26 10.17
N THR A 160 -8.79 5.03 11.26
CA THR A 160 -7.59 5.80 11.62
C THR A 160 -6.49 5.66 10.58
N LEU A 161 -6.38 4.50 9.92
CA LEU A 161 -5.46 4.30 8.80
C LEU A 161 -5.77 5.28 7.66
N LEU A 162 -7.02 5.31 7.18
CA LEU A 162 -7.43 6.19 6.08
C LEU A 162 -7.35 7.67 6.47
N GLN A 163 -7.79 8.01 7.69
CA GLN A 163 -7.65 9.36 8.22
C GLN A 163 -6.17 9.78 8.32
N GLY A 164 -5.30 8.89 8.79
CA GLY A 164 -3.86 9.15 8.88
C GLY A 164 -3.22 9.34 7.51
N LEU A 165 -3.57 8.50 6.53
CA LEU A 165 -3.08 8.62 5.16
C LEU A 165 -3.51 9.93 4.49
N LEU A 166 -4.72 10.42 4.76
CA LEU A 166 -5.27 11.62 4.11
C LEU A 166 -4.98 12.93 4.87
N PHE A 167 -4.90 12.90 6.20
CA PHE A 167 -4.92 14.13 7.01
C PHE A 167 -3.70 14.34 7.90
N ASN A 168 -2.81 13.35 8.05
CA ASN A 168 -1.54 13.61 8.73
C ASN A 168 -0.58 14.33 7.78
N ASP A 169 0.20 15.28 8.32
CA ASP A 169 1.22 16.04 7.59
C ASP A 169 2.43 15.18 7.21
N SER A 170 2.67 14.10 7.96
CA SER A 170 3.73 13.13 7.70
C SER A 170 3.27 11.68 7.76
N LEU A 171 4.00 10.81 7.04
CA LEU A 171 3.84 9.36 7.08
C LEU A 171 5.10 8.68 7.64
N PRO A 172 4.92 7.53 8.31
CA PRO A 172 6.04 6.73 8.79
C PRO A 172 6.75 6.02 7.64
N TYR A 173 8.09 6.08 7.64
CA TYR A 173 8.95 5.38 6.71
C TYR A 173 10.05 4.61 7.43
N LYS A 174 10.26 3.36 7.03
CA LYS A 174 11.37 2.55 7.56
C LYS A 174 12.70 3.15 7.14
N GLY A 175 13.47 3.61 8.12
CA GLY A 175 14.81 4.15 7.95
C GLY A 175 15.85 3.05 7.84
N ASN A 176 15.85 2.25 6.78
CA ASN A 176 16.74 1.07 6.65
C ASN A 176 18.22 1.38 6.92
N LEU A 177 18.73 2.52 6.43
CA LEU A 177 20.12 2.94 6.69
C LEU A 177 20.35 3.26 8.17
N LEU A 178 19.40 3.93 8.82
CA LEU A 178 19.48 4.24 10.25
C LEU A 178 19.37 2.96 11.08
N THR A 179 18.42 2.09 10.77
CA THR A 179 18.28 0.77 11.41
C THR A 179 19.61 0.01 11.36
N ARG A 180 20.26 -0.01 10.19
CA ARG A 180 21.56 -0.68 10.04
C ARG A 180 22.67 0.00 10.81
N LEU A 181 22.70 1.34 10.83
CA LEU A 181 23.69 2.12 11.59
C LEU A 181 23.55 1.91 13.11
N HIS A 182 22.33 1.67 13.59
CA HIS A 182 22.04 1.34 14.99
C HIS A 182 22.26 -0.15 15.34
N GLU A 183 22.73 -0.95 14.37
CA GLU A 183 22.98 -2.40 14.54
C GLU A 183 21.78 -3.18 15.09
N LEU A 184 20.56 -2.72 14.78
CA LEU A 184 19.34 -3.42 15.17
C LEU A 184 19.20 -4.72 14.36
N ASP A 185 18.99 -5.83 15.05
CA ASP A 185 18.69 -7.12 14.45
C ASP A 185 17.17 -7.32 14.37
N GLU A 186 16.64 -7.10 13.17
CA GLU A 186 15.22 -7.24 12.85
C GLU A 186 14.68 -8.67 13.10
N LEU A 187 15.55 -9.69 13.17
CA LEU A 187 15.13 -11.08 13.38
C LEU A 187 14.94 -11.45 14.86
N ILE A 188 15.50 -10.66 15.78
CA ILE A 188 15.57 -10.99 17.22
C ILE A 188 14.85 -9.94 18.07
N ALA A 189 14.79 -8.69 17.61
CA ALA A 189 14.15 -7.62 18.35
C ALA A 189 12.60 -7.78 18.40
N PRO A 190 11.94 -7.32 19.48
CA PRO A 190 10.48 -7.21 19.52
C PRO A 190 9.97 -6.39 18.34
N LEU A 191 8.84 -6.78 17.73
CA LEU A 191 8.27 -6.15 16.52
C LEU A 191 8.22 -4.61 16.55
N GLU A 192 7.87 -4.04 17.70
CA GLU A 192 7.82 -2.60 17.93
C GLU A 192 9.19 -1.90 17.76
N HIS A 193 10.29 -2.60 18.04
CA HIS A 193 11.65 -2.06 18.09
C HIS A 193 12.59 -2.68 17.04
N GLN A 194 12.07 -3.47 16.09
CA GLN A 194 12.89 -4.10 15.05
C GLN A 194 13.58 -3.07 14.14
N SER A 195 12.95 -1.93 13.90
CA SER A 195 13.42 -0.98 12.91
C SER A 195 13.19 0.45 13.35
N VAL A 196 14.07 1.34 12.89
CA VAL A 196 13.90 2.78 13.05
C VAL A 196 12.92 3.28 11.99
N TYR A 197 11.92 4.04 12.42
CA TYR A 197 11.00 4.76 11.55
C TYR A 197 11.26 6.26 11.63
N VAL A 198 11.18 6.93 10.49
CA VAL A 198 11.28 8.38 10.35
C VAL A 198 9.98 8.92 9.76
N GLN A 199 9.67 10.16 10.06
CA GLN A 199 8.49 10.85 9.52
C GLN A 199 8.89 11.64 8.27
N LEU A 200 8.23 11.36 7.15
CA LEU A 200 8.43 12.09 5.88
C LEU A 200 7.16 12.84 5.49
N PRO A 201 7.26 13.98 4.77
CA PRO A 201 6.08 14.72 4.29
C PRO A 201 5.11 13.80 3.54
N ASN A 202 3.81 13.92 3.86
CA ASN A 202 2.78 13.10 3.29
C ASN A 202 2.35 13.61 1.89
N PRO A 203 2.62 12.87 0.79
CA PRO A 203 2.19 13.28 -0.54
C PRO A 203 0.68 13.10 -0.78
N LEU A 204 -0.02 12.41 0.13
CA LEU A 204 -1.47 12.17 0.08
C LEU A 204 -2.26 13.17 0.93
N TYR A 205 -1.60 14.14 1.58
CA TYR A 205 -2.27 15.11 2.44
C TYR A 205 -3.35 15.90 1.68
N VAL A 206 -4.55 15.95 2.24
CA VAL A 206 -5.70 16.74 1.78
C VAL A 206 -6.12 17.66 2.91
N GLU A 207 -6.30 18.96 2.64
CA GLU A 207 -6.87 19.85 3.66
C GLU A 207 -8.32 19.45 3.92
N GLN A 208 -8.73 19.32 5.19
CA GLN A 208 -10.11 18.93 5.56
C GLN A 208 -11.21 19.81 4.94
N LYS A 209 -10.88 21.04 4.52
CA LYS A 209 -11.82 21.93 3.83
C LYS A 209 -12.20 21.40 2.45
N ASP A 210 -11.26 20.74 1.76
CA ASP A 210 -11.44 20.26 0.39
C ASP A 210 -12.42 19.07 0.32
N VAL A 211 -12.56 18.32 1.43
CA VAL A 211 -13.49 17.19 1.54
C VAL A 211 -14.96 17.64 1.61
N SER A 212 -15.23 18.86 2.07
CA SER A 212 -16.60 19.40 2.17
C SER A 212 -17.18 19.95 0.86
N TYR A 213 -16.36 20.00 -0.21
CA TYR A 213 -16.72 20.54 -1.53
C TYR A 213 -16.65 19.53 -2.68
N ALA A 214 -16.32 18.26 -2.39
CA ALA A 214 -16.36 17.14 -3.32
C ALA A 214 -17.67 16.34 -3.15
#